data_AF-A0A8S2SY88-F1
#
_entry.id   AF-A0A8S2SY88-F1
#
_cell.length_a   1.000
_cell.length_b   1.000
_cell.length_c   1.000
_cell.angle_alpha   90.00
_cell.angle_beta   90.00
_cell.angle_gamma   90.00
#
_symmetry.space_group_name_H-M   'P 1'
#
loop_
_entity.id
_entity.type
_entity.pdbx_description
1 polymer ?
#
loop_
_entity_poly.entity_id
_entity_poly.type
_entity_poly.pdbx_seq_one_letter_code
_entity_poly.pdbx_strand_id
1 'polypeptide(L)'
;MMQENTSQDGTIVHIHLSRLGIAFKYSVSSNTTSREYSDMCIKEEQWFGTLTGLKSGLLLTPLLGKNQGLENYPYRKLIVPFGKIYSANNPNTKHQTVTIGRSSMTSSLQQYFVFILNDRLRILQSTDSPTGWLYLALLHTMTSHPLPDEYTGTTGMERAFQLLKSAGSWPDQPFDARSLNILGQIAAISPKVDYYPKHLTSMEQIDWNIIPCNILFII
;
A
#
# COMPACT_ATOMS: atom_id res chain seq x y z
N MET A 1 42.60 0.97 -38.43
CA MET A 1 41.37 1.76 -38.65
C MET A 1 40.25 0.99 -37.98
N MET A 2 39.83 1.47 -36.81
CA MET A 2 38.86 0.82 -35.94
C MET A 2 37.44 1.03 -36.49
N GLN A 3 36.62 -0.01 -36.44
CA GLN A 3 35.25 0.02 -35.91
C GLN A 3 34.78 -1.43 -35.77
N GLU A 4 34.90 -1.98 -34.56
CA GLU A 4 34.14 -3.15 -34.12
C GLU A 4 32.72 -2.68 -33.81
N ASN A 5 31.76 -3.08 -34.65
CA ASN A 5 30.34 -3.07 -34.30
C ASN A 5 30.07 -4.30 -33.41
N THR A 6 30.13 -4.13 -32.09
CA THR A 6 29.58 -5.12 -31.16
C THR A 6 28.14 -4.78 -30.84
N SER A 7 27.23 -5.19 -31.72
CA SER A 7 25.80 -5.28 -31.41
C SER A 7 25.60 -6.44 -30.42
N GLN A 8 25.73 -6.17 -29.12
CA GLN A 8 25.21 -7.08 -28.11
C GLN A 8 23.68 -6.95 -28.09
N ASP A 9 23.02 -7.72 -28.93
CA ASP A 9 21.57 -7.88 -28.91
C ASP A 9 21.20 -8.70 -27.67
N GLY A 10 21.13 -8.04 -26.53
CA GLY A 10 20.86 -8.67 -25.25
C GLY A 10 19.45 -9.26 -25.24
N THR A 11 19.32 -10.54 -24.89
CA THR A 11 18.02 -11.22 -24.78
C THR A 11 17.07 -10.43 -23.89
N ILE A 12 15.98 -9.96 -24.49
CA ILE A 12 14.91 -9.25 -23.79
C ILE A 12 13.84 -10.27 -23.39
N VAL A 13 13.48 -10.28 -22.11
CA VAL A 13 12.37 -11.10 -21.58
C VAL A 13 11.20 -10.19 -21.23
N HIS A 14 10.03 -10.52 -21.78
CA HIS A 14 8.78 -9.86 -21.45
C HIS A 14 8.07 -10.60 -20.30
N ILE A 15 7.87 -9.92 -19.18
CA ILE A 15 7.22 -10.45 -17.99
C ILE A 15 5.82 -9.86 -17.92
N HIS A 16 4.79 -10.71 -17.94
CA HIS A 16 3.40 -10.28 -17.88
C HIS A 16 2.77 -10.69 -16.55
N LEU A 17 2.31 -9.70 -15.77
CA LEU A 17 1.44 -9.92 -14.62
C LEU A 17 -0.01 -9.90 -15.10
N SER A 18 -0.48 -10.99 -15.74
CA SER A 18 -1.80 -11.04 -16.40
C SER A 18 -2.96 -10.64 -15.50
N ARG A 19 -2.85 -10.92 -14.19
CA ARG A 19 -3.84 -10.54 -13.18
C ARG A 19 -3.85 -9.06 -12.82
N LEU A 20 -2.76 -8.34 -13.06
CA LEU A 20 -2.73 -6.89 -12.87
C LEU A 20 -2.89 -6.17 -14.22
N GLY A 21 -2.71 -6.86 -15.33
CA GLY A 21 -2.66 -6.24 -16.66
C GLY A 21 -1.40 -5.39 -16.86
N ILE A 22 -0.37 -5.59 -16.03
CA ILE A 22 0.90 -4.83 -16.04
C ILE A 22 1.98 -5.72 -16.67
N ALA A 23 2.87 -5.13 -17.46
CA ALA A 23 3.99 -5.81 -18.07
C ALA A 23 5.33 -5.13 -17.76
N PHE A 24 6.37 -5.95 -17.76
CA PHE A 24 7.73 -5.52 -17.53
C PHE A 24 8.65 -6.05 -18.62
N LYS A 25 9.73 -5.31 -18.86
CA LYS A 25 10.80 -5.68 -19.76
C LYS A 25 12.06 -5.91 -18.93
N TYR A 26 12.54 -7.14 -18.94
CA TYR A 26 13.81 -7.53 -18.33
C TYR A 26 14.89 -7.64 -19.40
N SER A 27 16.09 -7.19 -19.07
CA SER A 27 17.30 -7.37 -19.88
C SER A 27 18.47 -7.62 -18.94
N VAL A 28 19.40 -8.50 -19.32
CA VAL A 28 20.53 -8.91 -18.47
C VAL A 28 21.43 -7.72 -18.10
N SER A 29 21.51 -6.70 -18.96
CA SER A 29 22.38 -5.54 -18.78
C SER A 29 21.68 -4.31 -18.19
N SER A 30 20.39 -4.40 -17.82
CA SER A 30 19.63 -3.25 -17.32
C SER A 30 18.55 -3.63 -16.32
N ASN A 31 18.09 -2.66 -15.52
CA ASN A 31 16.99 -2.86 -14.58
C ASN A 31 15.69 -3.31 -15.29
N THR A 32 14.87 -4.10 -14.61
CA THR A 32 13.54 -4.51 -15.09
C THR A 32 12.61 -3.29 -15.18
N THR A 33 12.30 -2.84 -16.38
CA THR A 33 11.50 -1.62 -16.61
C THR A 33 10.01 -1.92 -16.71
N SER A 34 9.18 -1.02 -16.18
CA SER A 34 7.72 -1.10 -16.35
C SER A 34 7.30 -0.58 -17.72
N ARG A 35 6.32 -1.22 -18.35
CA ARG A 35 5.71 -0.73 -19.59
C ARG A 35 4.66 0.35 -19.30
N GLU A 36 3.89 0.21 -18.22
CA GLU A 36 2.78 1.09 -17.86
C GLU A 36 3.25 2.35 -17.12
N TYR A 37 4.37 2.28 -16.40
CA TYR A 37 4.97 3.43 -15.71
C TYR A 37 6.30 3.79 -16.36
N SER A 38 6.28 4.78 -17.26
CA SER A 38 7.49 5.28 -17.92
C SER A 38 8.55 5.70 -16.91
N ASP A 39 9.81 5.45 -17.28
CA ASP A 39 11.01 5.78 -16.50
C ASP A 39 11.04 5.19 -15.08
N MET A 40 10.27 4.12 -14.84
CA MET A 40 10.26 3.36 -13.59
C MET A 40 10.75 1.93 -13.81
N CYS A 41 11.49 1.41 -12.84
CA CYS A 41 11.95 0.02 -12.81
C CYS A 41 11.60 -0.65 -11.48
N ILE A 42 11.56 -1.97 -11.47
CA ILE A 42 11.39 -2.76 -10.25
C ILE A 42 12.62 -2.55 -9.37
N LYS A 43 12.41 -2.16 -8.12
CA LYS A 43 13.50 -2.06 -7.14
C LYS A 43 13.93 -3.48 -6.72
N GLU A 44 15.23 -3.72 -6.56
CA GLU A 44 15.70 -5.03 -6.07
C GLU A 44 15.24 -5.27 -4.62
N GLU A 45 15.49 -4.30 -3.76
CA GLU A 45 14.98 -4.25 -2.38
C GLU A 45 13.49 -3.87 -2.38
N GLN A 46 12.61 -4.83 -2.14
CA GLN A 46 11.16 -4.62 -2.12
C GLN A 46 10.63 -4.09 -0.77
N TRP A 47 11.51 -3.83 0.20
CA TRP A 47 11.12 -3.13 1.42
C TRP A 47 10.92 -1.63 1.17
N PHE A 48 9.81 -1.09 1.71
CA PHE A 48 9.43 0.32 1.53
C PHE A 48 9.28 1.12 2.83
N GLY A 49 9.52 0.51 4.00
CA GLY A 49 9.65 1.21 5.29
C GLY A 49 8.34 1.51 6.04
N THR A 50 7.19 1.16 5.45
CA THR A 50 5.85 1.32 6.05
C THR A 50 5.02 0.06 5.74
N LEU A 51 3.75 0.01 6.19
CA LEU A 51 2.86 -1.15 6.09
C LEU A 51 3.53 -2.44 6.58
N THR A 52 4.20 -2.36 7.73
CA THR A 52 4.98 -3.46 8.30
C THR A 52 4.18 -4.76 8.39
N GLY A 53 4.71 -5.83 7.82
CA GLY A 53 4.03 -7.13 7.76
C GLY A 53 3.26 -7.37 6.46
N LEU A 54 3.03 -6.37 5.61
CA LEU A 54 2.44 -6.56 4.28
C LEU A 54 3.38 -7.35 3.37
N LYS A 55 2.90 -8.49 2.85
CA LYS A 55 3.65 -9.37 1.93
C LYS A 55 3.20 -9.25 0.48
N SER A 56 2.30 -8.33 0.18
CA SER A 56 1.71 -8.16 -1.15
C SER A 56 1.92 -6.73 -1.63
N GLY A 57 2.98 -6.51 -2.38
CA GLY A 57 3.29 -5.22 -2.98
C GLY A 57 4.46 -5.34 -3.96
N LEU A 58 4.43 -4.50 -5.00
CA LEU A 58 5.53 -4.38 -5.96
C LEU A 58 5.99 -2.92 -5.99
N LEU A 59 7.21 -2.69 -5.52
CA LEU A 59 7.83 -1.38 -5.43
C LEU A 59 8.61 -1.06 -6.70
N LEU A 60 8.27 0.07 -7.30
CA LEU A 60 8.94 0.67 -8.45
C LEU A 60 9.70 1.92 -8.03
N THR A 61 10.85 2.14 -8.64
CA THR A 61 11.72 3.30 -8.43
C THR A 61 12.06 3.96 -9.77
N PRO A 62 12.34 5.28 -9.80
CA PRO A 62 12.79 5.94 -11.01
C PRO A 62 14.09 5.32 -11.55
N LEU A 63 14.24 5.25 -12.88
CA LEU A 63 15.49 4.89 -13.54
C LEU A 63 16.54 5.97 -13.28
N LEU A 64 17.65 5.62 -12.63
CA LEU A 64 18.80 6.50 -12.49
C LEU A 64 19.44 6.69 -13.86
N GLY A 65 19.30 7.87 -14.47
CA GLY A 65 20.01 8.17 -15.72
C GLY A 65 19.42 9.22 -16.66
N LYS A 66 18.16 9.67 -16.50
CA LYS A 66 17.56 10.63 -17.46
C LYS A 66 17.34 12.06 -16.94
N ASN A 67 17.22 12.26 -15.63
CA ASN A 67 16.89 13.57 -15.06
C ASN A 67 17.90 13.98 -13.96
N GLN A 68 19.17 14.15 -14.34
CA GLN A 68 20.23 14.68 -13.47
C GLN A 68 20.26 16.23 -13.44
N GLY A 69 19.10 16.87 -13.38
CA GLY A 69 18.99 18.32 -13.30
C GLY A 69 17.90 18.69 -12.31
N LEU A 70 18.31 19.37 -11.24
CA LEU A 70 17.54 19.81 -10.05
C LEU A 70 17.08 18.68 -9.13
N GLU A 71 17.62 18.66 -7.91
CA GLU A 71 17.12 18.05 -6.66
C GLU A 71 15.88 17.12 -6.76
N ASN A 72 16.02 16.02 -7.50
CA ASN A 72 14.91 15.10 -7.76
C ASN A 72 14.78 14.13 -6.59
N TYR A 73 13.97 14.50 -5.61
CA TYR A 73 13.49 13.55 -4.61
C TYR A 73 12.74 12.41 -5.32
N PRO A 74 13.19 11.16 -5.23
CA PRO A 74 12.59 10.08 -6.00
C PRO A 74 11.19 9.80 -5.48
N TYR A 75 10.19 9.94 -6.35
CA TYR A 75 8.88 9.36 -6.11
C TYR A 75 8.95 7.89 -6.47
N ARG A 76 8.73 7.02 -5.49
CA ARG A 76 8.58 5.58 -5.73
C ARG A 76 7.09 5.25 -5.87
N LYS A 77 6.77 4.22 -6.64
CA LYS A 77 5.39 3.73 -6.79
C LYS A 77 5.28 2.36 -6.15
N LEU A 78 4.28 2.17 -5.30
CA LEU A 78 3.95 0.88 -4.72
C LEU A 78 2.65 0.38 -5.34
N ILE A 79 2.74 -0.70 -6.10
CA ILE A 79 1.57 -1.39 -6.65
C ILE A 79 1.11 -2.43 -5.63
N VAL A 80 -0.12 -2.32 -5.15
CA VAL A 80 -0.71 -3.26 -4.19
C VAL A 80 -1.95 -3.90 -4.83
N PRO A 81 -2.01 -5.24 -4.94
CA PRO A 81 -3.20 -5.94 -5.41
C PRO A 81 -4.42 -5.57 -4.57
N PHE A 82 -5.60 -5.53 -5.18
CA PHE A 82 -6.85 -5.34 -4.47
C PHE A 82 -7.50 -6.69 -4.15
N GLY A 83 -7.95 -6.87 -2.91
CA GLY A 83 -8.61 -8.09 -2.47
C GLY A 83 -8.88 -8.12 -0.97
N LYS A 84 -9.46 -9.23 -0.51
CA LYS A 84 -9.72 -9.47 0.92
C LYS A 84 -8.40 -9.58 1.67
N ILE A 85 -8.25 -8.84 2.76
CA ILE A 85 -7.02 -8.83 3.54
C ILE A 85 -7.11 -9.92 4.61
N TYR A 86 -6.05 -10.71 4.74
CA TYR A 86 -5.88 -11.68 5.81
C TYR A 86 -4.70 -11.29 6.66
N SER A 87 -4.85 -11.42 7.98
CA SER A 87 -3.76 -11.28 8.93
C SER A 87 -3.53 -12.61 9.63
N ALA A 88 -2.27 -12.96 9.83
CA ALA A 88 -1.84 -14.11 10.61
C ALA A 88 -0.69 -13.72 11.53
N ASN A 89 -0.73 -14.19 12.78
CA ASN A 89 0.41 -14.11 13.68
C ASN A 89 1.56 -14.93 13.12
N ASN A 90 2.76 -14.36 13.13
CA ASN A 90 3.96 -15.05 12.70
C ASN A 90 4.83 -15.33 13.93
N PRO A 91 5.08 -16.61 14.28
CA PRO A 91 5.85 -16.95 15.48
C PRO A 91 7.30 -16.45 15.42
N ASN A 92 7.82 -16.16 14.22
CA ASN A 92 9.21 -15.71 14.02
C ASN A 92 9.36 -14.19 14.01
N THR A 93 8.26 -13.42 14.01
CA THR A 93 8.31 -11.96 13.97
C THR A 93 7.42 -11.33 15.03
N LYS A 94 7.83 -10.20 15.59
CA LYS A 94 7.03 -9.44 16.57
C LYS A 94 5.87 -8.64 15.95
N HIS A 95 5.67 -8.78 14.64
CA HIS A 95 4.58 -8.16 13.89
C HIS A 95 3.78 -9.25 13.15
N GLN A 96 2.51 -8.97 12.88
CA GLN A 96 1.67 -9.85 12.09
C GLN A 96 2.09 -9.88 10.61
N THR A 97 1.69 -10.94 9.92
CA THR A 97 1.84 -11.07 8.47
C THR A 97 0.52 -10.77 7.80
N VAL A 98 0.52 -9.81 6.89
CA VAL A 98 -0.65 -9.35 6.16
C VAL A 98 -0.52 -9.79 4.71
N THR A 99 -1.52 -10.52 4.24
CA THR A 99 -1.57 -11.03 2.87
C THR A 99 -2.87 -10.64 2.20
N ILE A 100 -2.83 -10.46 0.89
CA ILE A 100 -4.01 -10.07 0.12
C ILE A 100 -4.51 -11.28 -0.65
N GLY A 101 -5.71 -11.70 -0.28
CA GLY A 101 -6.47 -12.78 -0.87
C GLY A 101 -6.84 -12.56 -2.32
N ARG A 102 -6.94 -13.67 -3.05
CA ARG A 102 -7.53 -13.69 -4.39
C ARG A 102 -9.03 -13.42 -4.26
N SER A 103 -9.54 -12.31 -4.77
CA SER A 103 -10.97 -12.20 -5.03
C SER A 103 -11.30 -13.02 -6.28
N SER A 104 -12.06 -14.11 -6.14
CA SER A 104 -12.62 -14.87 -7.26
C SER A 104 -13.71 -14.09 -8.00
N MET A 105 -14.22 -13.01 -7.39
CA MET A 105 -15.31 -12.20 -7.90
C MET A 105 -14.79 -10.82 -8.24
N THR A 106 -14.34 -10.60 -9.48
CA THR A 106 -14.63 -9.40 -10.28
C THR A 106 -14.04 -9.58 -11.68
N SER A 107 -14.89 -9.87 -12.65
CA SER A 107 -14.61 -9.51 -14.04
C SER A 107 -14.57 -7.97 -14.13
N SER A 108 -13.43 -7.41 -14.53
CA SER A 108 -13.22 -6.03 -15.02
C SER A 108 -12.94 -4.85 -14.07
N LEU A 109 -13.17 -4.90 -12.75
CA LEU A 109 -12.94 -3.70 -11.91
C LEU A 109 -11.55 -3.71 -11.24
N GLN A 110 -10.75 -2.65 -11.46
CA GLN A 110 -9.43 -2.34 -10.89
C GLN A 110 -8.83 -3.40 -9.93
N GLN A 111 -7.85 -4.17 -10.42
CA GLN A 111 -7.27 -5.33 -9.72
C GLN A 111 -6.13 -4.97 -8.75
N TYR A 112 -5.72 -3.69 -8.75
CA TYR A 112 -4.67 -3.16 -7.88
C TYR A 112 -4.85 -1.65 -7.69
N PHE A 113 -4.24 -1.14 -6.64
CA PHE A 113 -4.04 0.29 -6.43
C PHE A 113 -2.57 0.63 -6.55
N VAL A 114 -2.30 1.86 -7.00
CA VAL A 114 -0.98 2.45 -6.96
C VAL A 114 -0.93 3.49 -5.86
N PHE A 115 0.13 3.42 -5.08
CA PHE A 115 0.45 4.40 -4.07
C PHE A 115 1.77 5.08 -4.41
N ILE A 116 1.85 6.39 -4.22
CA ILE A 116 3.08 7.15 -4.35
C ILE A 116 3.74 7.25 -2.98
N LEU A 117 5.02 6.90 -2.95
CA LEU A 117 5.95 7.17 -1.88
C LEU A 117 6.72 8.43 -2.22
N ASN A 118 6.49 9.49 -1.45
CA ASN A 118 7.27 10.71 -1.53
C ASN A 118 8.37 10.67 -0.47
N ASP A 119 9.59 10.35 -0.90
CA ASP A 119 10.74 10.18 0.02
C ASP A 119 11.16 11.47 0.71
N ARG A 120 10.82 12.64 0.16
CA ARG A 120 11.03 13.95 0.81
C ARG A 120 10.06 14.18 1.94
N LEU A 121 8.77 14.02 1.65
CA LEU A 121 7.71 14.29 2.61
C LEU A 121 7.53 13.14 3.60
N ARG A 122 8.10 11.96 3.30
CA ARG A 122 7.89 10.72 4.05
C ARG A 122 6.42 10.31 4.11
N ILE A 123 5.71 10.47 2.99
CA ILE A 123 4.27 10.22 2.90
C ILE A 123 3.99 9.16 1.84
N LEU A 124 3.14 8.19 2.21
CA LEU A 124 2.48 7.26 1.29
C LEU A 124 1.04 7.74 1.02
N GLN A 125 0.68 7.91 -0.26
CA GLN A 125 -0.64 8.43 -0.68
C GLN A 125 -1.17 7.67 -1.91
N SER A 126 -2.48 7.66 -2.10
CA SER A 126 -3.11 7.12 -3.32
C SER A 126 -3.19 8.15 -4.42
N THR A 127 -3.11 7.68 -5.67
CA THR A 127 -3.12 8.51 -6.87
C THR A 127 -4.47 8.65 -7.54
N ASP A 128 -5.33 7.63 -7.43
CA ASP A 128 -6.28 7.36 -8.53
C ASP A 128 -7.76 7.43 -8.12
N SER A 129 -8.11 7.31 -6.83
CA SER A 129 -9.52 7.39 -6.39
C SER A 129 -9.70 7.46 -4.87
N PRO A 130 -10.85 7.96 -4.37
CA PRO A 130 -11.21 7.84 -2.97
C PRO A 130 -11.18 6.42 -2.43
N THR A 131 -11.58 5.44 -3.24
CA THR A 131 -11.46 4.03 -2.89
C THR A 131 -10.01 3.60 -2.64
N GLY A 132 -9.04 4.13 -3.39
CA GLY A 132 -7.63 3.87 -3.16
C GLY A 132 -7.12 4.46 -1.84
N TRP A 133 -7.58 5.67 -1.47
CA TRP A 133 -7.29 6.27 -0.17
C TRP A 133 -7.87 5.45 0.98
N LEU A 134 -9.13 5.02 0.86
CA LEU A 134 -9.76 4.14 1.84
C LEU A 134 -9.06 2.78 1.93
N TYR A 135 -8.62 2.22 0.80
CA TYR A 135 -7.90 0.95 0.78
C TYR A 135 -6.54 1.09 1.47
N LEU A 136 -5.83 2.20 1.23
CA LEU A 136 -4.57 2.49 1.91
C LEU A 136 -4.78 2.64 3.43
N ALA A 137 -5.87 3.32 3.85
CA ALA A 137 -6.22 3.42 5.26
C ALA A 137 -6.46 2.03 5.87
N LEU A 138 -7.23 1.18 5.20
CA LEU A 138 -7.46 -0.20 5.63
C LEU A 138 -6.15 -1.00 5.73
N LEU A 139 -5.23 -0.85 4.77
CA LEU A 139 -3.92 -1.50 4.83
C LEU A 139 -3.14 -1.05 6.07
N HIS A 140 -3.08 0.25 6.36
CA HIS A 140 -2.41 0.78 7.55
C HIS A 140 -3.05 0.28 8.86
N THR A 141 -4.38 0.19 8.93
CA THR A 141 -5.09 -0.44 10.06
C THR A 141 -4.72 -1.91 10.19
N MET A 142 -4.65 -2.63 9.08
CA MET A 142 -4.35 -4.07 9.03
C MET A 142 -2.86 -4.38 9.18
N THR A 143 -1.95 -3.42 9.09
CA THR A 143 -0.51 -3.63 9.34
C THR A 143 -0.06 -3.05 10.68
N SER A 144 -1.02 -2.63 11.50
CA SER A 144 -0.79 -1.85 12.73
C SER A 144 0.29 -2.49 13.61
N HIS A 145 1.27 -1.69 14.00
CA HIS A 145 2.23 -2.02 15.04
C HIS A 145 2.20 -0.85 16.03
N PRO A 146 2.37 -1.08 17.35
CA PRO A 146 2.36 0.01 18.33
C PRO A 146 3.55 0.96 18.18
N LEU A 147 4.56 0.59 17.38
CA LEU A 147 5.69 1.46 17.09
C LEU A 147 5.45 2.22 15.78
N PRO A 148 5.85 3.49 15.72
CA PRO A 148 5.91 4.24 14.47
C PRO A 148 6.70 3.50 13.40
N ASP A 149 6.20 3.52 12.16
CA ASP A 149 6.94 2.94 11.05
C ASP A 149 8.15 3.81 10.66
N GLU A 150 9.21 3.18 10.15
CA GLU A 150 10.49 3.83 9.87
C GLU A 150 10.39 4.87 8.75
N TYR A 151 9.40 4.72 7.86
CA TYR A 151 9.24 5.59 6.71
C TYR A 151 8.48 6.87 7.05
N THR A 152 7.28 6.75 7.60
CA THR A 152 6.37 7.87 7.89
C THR A 152 6.59 8.47 9.28
N GLY A 153 7.21 7.73 10.20
CA GLY A 153 7.35 8.15 11.59
C GLY A 153 6.02 8.18 12.34
N THR A 154 4.98 7.53 11.82
CA THR A 154 3.66 7.43 12.43
C THR A 154 3.26 5.97 12.60
N THR A 155 2.39 5.67 13.57
CA THR A 155 1.83 4.33 13.70
C THR A 155 0.81 4.06 12.58
N GLY A 156 0.58 2.78 12.28
CA GLY A 156 -0.43 2.40 11.27
C GLY A 156 -1.82 2.95 11.59
N MET A 157 -2.22 2.96 12.87
CA MET A 157 -3.52 3.50 13.28
C MET A 157 -3.63 5.01 13.05
N GLU A 158 -2.64 5.79 13.50
CA GLU A 158 -2.59 7.24 13.29
C GLU A 158 -2.63 7.56 11.80
N ARG A 159 -1.86 6.83 10.99
CA ARG A 159 -1.82 7.05 9.54
C ARG A 159 -3.13 6.70 8.86
N ALA A 160 -3.77 5.60 9.24
CA ALA A 160 -5.09 5.23 8.74
C ALA A 160 -6.12 6.34 9.03
N PHE A 161 -6.11 6.89 10.24
CA PHE A 161 -7.01 7.97 10.64
C PHE A 161 -6.75 9.27 9.86
N GLN A 162 -5.48 9.63 9.65
CA GLN A 162 -5.11 10.77 8.80
C GLN A 162 -5.62 10.61 7.37
N LEU A 163 -5.50 9.41 6.80
CA LEU A 163 -6.00 9.12 5.45
C LEU A 163 -7.52 9.22 5.38
N LEU A 164 -8.26 8.65 6.35
CA LEU A 164 -9.72 8.74 6.42
C LEU A 164 -10.22 10.18 6.54
N LYS A 165 -9.49 11.04 7.28
CA LYS A 165 -9.81 12.47 7.41
C LYS A 165 -9.37 13.33 6.22
N SER A 166 -8.53 12.80 5.34
CA SER A 166 -8.05 13.56 4.18
C SER A 166 -9.15 13.72 3.14
N ALA A 167 -9.14 14.85 2.43
CA ALA A 167 -10.09 15.11 1.34
C ALA A 167 -10.06 14.02 0.25
N GLY A 168 -8.91 13.36 0.06
CA GLY A 168 -8.77 12.26 -0.90
C GLY A 168 -9.70 11.08 -0.64
N SER A 169 -10.14 10.85 0.61
CA SER A 169 -11.06 9.77 0.98
C SER A 169 -12.54 10.10 0.77
N TRP A 170 -12.88 11.37 0.48
CA TRP A 170 -14.27 11.84 0.40
C TRP A 170 -14.64 12.15 -1.05
N PRO A 171 -15.44 11.29 -1.71
CA PRO A 171 -15.95 11.55 -3.06
C PRO A 171 -17.02 12.65 -3.05
N ASP A 172 -17.17 13.35 -4.18
CA ASP A 172 -18.28 14.29 -4.42
C ASP A 172 -19.63 13.59 -4.69
N GLN A 173 -19.62 12.27 -4.78
CA GLN A 173 -20.78 11.40 -5.01
C GLN A 173 -20.89 10.36 -3.89
N PRO A 174 -22.04 9.69 -3.71
CA PRO A 174 -22.16 8.60 -2.76
C PRO A 174 -21.11 7.52 -2.98
N PHE A 175 -20.62 6.92 -1.88
CA PHE A 175 -19.64 5.85 -1.94
C PHE A 175 -20.14 4.66 -2.77
N ASP A 176 -19.29 4.15 -3.66
CA ASP A 176 -19.57 2.92 -4.39
C ASP A 176 -19.54 1.70 -3.45
N ALA A 177 -20.10 0.58 -3.93
CA ALA A 177 -20.18 -0.65 -3.13
C ALA A 177 -18.80 -1.13 -2.63
N ARG A 178 -17.74 -0.86 -3.39
CA ARG A 178 -16.37 -1.20 -3.03
C ARG A 178 -15.87 -0.34 -1.86
N SER A 179 -16.04 0.98 -1.93
CA SER A 179 -15.65 1.89 -0.86
C SER A 179 -16.43 1.59 0.42
N LEU A 180 -17.74 1.32 0.31
CA LEU A 180 -18.58 0.90 1.44
C LEU A 180 -18.09 -0.41 2.05
N ASN A 181 -17.68 -1.38 1.23
CA ASN A 181 -17.11 -2.63 1.74
C ASN A 181 -15.77 -2.40 2.49
N ILE A 182 -14.91 -1.52 1.99
CA ILE A 182 -13.66 -1.15 2.68
C ILE A 182 -13.96 -0.45 4.00
N LEU A 183 -14.88 0.54 4.00
CA LEU A 183 -15.32 1.23 5.21
C LEU A 183 -15.93 0.27 6.23
N GLY A 184 -16.73 -0.71 5.79
CA GLY A 184 -17.27 -1.75 6.65
C GLY A 184 -16.18 -2.62 7.30
N GLN A 185 -15.10 -2.93 6.57
CA GLN A 185 -13.94 -3.63 7.14
C GLN A 185 -13.21 -2.78 8.18
N ILE A 186 -13.00 -1.49 7.92
CA ILE A 186 -12.38 -0.56 8.88
C ILE A 186 -13.26 -0.44 10.14
N ALA A 187 -14.57 -0.28 9.97
CA ALA A 187 -15.52 -0.17 11.08
C ALA A 187 -15.54 -1.44 11.95
N ALA A 188 -15.38 -2.62 11.35
CA ALA A 188 -15.31 -3.89 12.08
C ALA A 188 -14.04 -4.04 12.94
N ILE A 189 -12.97 -3.32 12.61
CA ILE A 189 -11.71 -3.32 13.37
C ILE A 189 -11.69 -2.19 14.41
N SER A 190 -12.44 -1.13 14.16
CA SER A 190 -12.53 0.03 15.04
C SER A 190 -13.19 -0.35 16.37
N PRO A 191 -12.75 0.23 17.51
CA PRO A 191 -13.44 0.02 18.78
C PRO A 191 -14.88 0.54 18.71
N LYS A 192 -15.79 -0.12 19.40
CA LYS A 192 -17.15 0.38 19.60
C LYS A 192 -17.16 1.25 20.84
N VAL A 193 -17.69 2.46 20.68
CA VAL A 193 -17.82 3.43 21.76
C VAL A 193 -19.29 3.59 22.08
N ASP A 194 -19.66 3.26 23.32
CA ASP A 194 -20.99 3.46 23.90
C ASP A 194 -20.89 4.38 25.12
N TYR A 195 -22.02 4.94 25.55
CA TYR A 195 -22.08 5.81 26.74
C TYR A 195 -22.99 5.24 27.83
N TYR A 196 -22.60 5.40 29.09
CA TYR A 196 -23.39 5.04 30.26
C TYR A 196 -23.72 6.27 31.15
N PRO A 197 -24.94 6.34 31.70
CA PRO A 197 -26.13 5.62 31.24
C PRO A 197 -26.49 6.07 29.81
N LYS A 198 -27.11 5.22 28.98
CA LYS A 198 -27.31 5.43 27.52
C LYS A 198 -27.87 6.80 27.07
N HIS A 199 -28.56 7.50 27.96
CA HIS A 199 -29.16 8.81 27.71
C HIS A 199 -28.25 9.98 28.12
N LEU A 200 -27.05 9.73 28.64
CA LEU A 200 -26.05 10.70 29.05
C LEU A 200 -24.70 10.37 28.42
N THR A 201 -23.98 11.37 27.95
CA THR A 201 -22.59 11.25 27.44
C THR A 201 -21.55 11.39 28.55
N SER A 202 -21.90 11.02 29.80
CA SER A 202 -21.09 11.31 30.99
C SER A 202 -19.99 10.27 31.25
N MET A 203 -20.17 9.03 30.79
CA MET A 203 -19.19 7.95 30.97
C MET A 203 -19.05 7.16 29.66
N GLU A 204 -17.85 7.13 29.09
CA GLU A 204 -17.54 6.38 27.87
C GLU A 204 -17.21 4.91 28.21
N GLN A 205 -17.81 3.99 27.48
CA GLN A 205 -17.52 2.56 27.53
C GLN A 205 -16.98 2.12 26.17
N ILE A 206 -15.79 1.55 26.17
CA ILE A 206 -15.10 1.13 24.94
C ILE A 206 -15.06 -0.40 24.88
N ASP A 207 -15.72 -0.97 23.88
CA ASP A 207 -15.62 -2.39 23.54
C ASP A 207 -14.62 -2.56 22.39
N TRP A 208 -13.48 -3.16 22.71
CA TRP A 208 -12.41 -3.39 21.75
C TRP A 208 -12.70 -4.66 20.95
N ASN A 209 -12.97 -4.50 19.66
CA ASN A 209 -12.93 -5.63 18.74
C ASN A 209 -11.51 -6.24 18.78
N ILE A 210 -11.40 -7.57 18.74
CA ILE A 210 -10.09 -8.25 18.71
C ILE A 210 -9.39 -7.85 17.41
N ILE A 211 -8.50 -6.86 17.50
CA ILE A 211 -7.65 -6.46 16.39
C ILE A 211 -6.68 -7.63 16.15
N PRO A 212 -6.40 -8.01 14.89
CA PRO A 212 -5.50 -9.14 14.61
C PRO A 212 -4.08 -8.92 15.13
N CYS A 213 -3.71 -7.69 15.50
CA CYS A 213 -2.51 -7.39 16.26
C CYS A 213 -2.74 -7.71 17.73
N ASN A 214 -1.91 -8.59 18.29
CA ASN A 214 -1.75 -8.72 19.74
C ASN A 214 -1.30 -7.37 20.32
N ILE A 215 -2.26 -6.49 20.62
CA ILE A 215 -2.09 -5.42 21.59
C ILE A 215 -2.18 -6.11 22.96
N LEU A 216 -1.13 -6.84 23.31
CA LEU A 216 -0.92 -7.19 24.70
C LEU A 216 -0.44 -5.91 25.38
N PHE A 217 -1.39 -5.24 26.04
CA PHE A 217 -1.21 -4.27 27.13
C PHE A 217 -0.20 -3.14 26.93
N ILE A 218 -0.70 -1.96 26.59
CA ILE A 218 -0.29 -0.73 27.30
C ILE A 218 -1.57 0.06 27.61
N ILE A 219 -2.23 -0.32 28.71
CA ILE A 219 -2.98 0.58 29.60
C ILE A 219 -2.61 0.15 31.01
#